data_AF-A0A8S3PSV8-F1
#
_entry.id   AF-A0A8S3PSV8-F1
#
_cell.length_a   1.000
_cell.length_b   1.000
_cell.length_c   1.000
_cell.angle_alpha   90.00
_cell.angle_beta   90.00
_cell.angle_gamma   90.00
#
_symmetry.space_group_name_H-M   'P 1'
#
loop_
_entity.id
_entity.type
_entity.pdbx_description
1 polymer ?
#
loop_
_entity_poly.entity_id
_entity_poly.type
_entity_poly.pdbx_seq_one_letter_code
_entity_poly.pdbx_strand_id
1 'polypeptide(L)'
;MANAQLDIKFTTNRLGNQNLVHNNYKFQIKSRRGDRCYWKCSTRNCPATVNTHNNIPTKVDANHNHPSDRMQLRVDDVLQRMKSRCKDELTAIPTIYEEELVKLRDREWNDDTHQLVEHIPTFYSCKDQLYNERHKLIPALPTTVEDITVDGEWAQTTTGQPFLLADDNTNGRMLVFSTQENLYHLAAADTIYCDGTFYVCPTLFYQLYTFHAKVDGTMFPLFIMANAQLDIKFTTNRLGNQNLVHNNYKFQIKSRRGDRCYWKCSTRNCPATVNTHNNIPTKVDANHNHPSDRMQLRVDDVLQRMKSRCKDELTAIPTIYEEELVKLRDREWNDDTHQLVEHIPTFYSCKDQLYNERHKLIPALPTTVEDITVDGEWAQTTTGQPFLLADDNTNGRMLVFSTQENLYHLAAADTIYCDGTFYVCPTLFYQLYTFHAKVDGTMFHWFTASYPVKISRCTQGYLLLLKIYVANSTSYFNQPRCSSTMK
;
A
#
# COMPACT_ATOMS: atom_id res chain seq x y z
N MET A 1 9.05 -54.45 -45.04
CA MET A 1 9.05 -53.02 -45.42
C MET A 1 8.78 -52.23 -44.16
N ALA A 2 9.76 -51.46 -43.71
CA ALA A 2 9.68 -50.69 -42.47
C ALA A 2 8.59 -49.62 -42.58
N ASN A 3 7.58 -49.66 -41.71
CA ASN A 3 6.63 -48.58 -41.54
C ASN A 3 7.42 -47.38 -41.00
N ALA A 4 7.74 -46.42 -41.86
CA ALA A 4 8.15 -45.10 -41.41
C ALA A 4 7.00 -44.54 -40.56
N GLN A 5 7.23 -44.48 -39.25
CA GLN A 5 6.28 -43.95 -38.30
C GLN A 5 6.13 -42.45 -38.63
N LEU A 6 5.03 -42.11 -39.31
CA LEU A 6 4.71 -40.73 -39.68
C LEU A 6 4.67 -39.89 -38.39
N ASP A 7 5.55 -38.90 -38.29
CA ASP A 7 5.65 -38.02 -37.13
C ASP A 7 4.43 -37.10 -37.08
N ILE A 8 3.54 -37.34 -36.11
CA ILE A 8 2.35 -36.54 -35.86
C ILE A 8 2.30 -36.15 -34.38
N LYS A 9 2.06 -34.86 -34.10
CA LYS A 9 1.91 -34.33 -32.74
C LYS A 9 0.48 -33.88 -32.52
N PHE A 10 -0.13 -34.31 -31.42
CA PHE A 10 -1.45 -33.80 -31.01
C PHE A 10 -1.27 -32.58 -30.10
N THR A 11 -2.07 -31.53 -30.34
CA THR A 11 -2.10 -30.30 -29.52
C THR A 11 -3.54 -29.95 -29.19
N THR A 12 -3.78 -29.09 -28.22
CA THR A 12 -5.11 -28.58 -27.87
C THR A 12 -5.19 -27.07 -28.12
N ASN A 13 -6.32 -26.58 -28.62
CA ASN A 13 -6.56 -25.13 -28.74
C ASN A 13 -7.13 -24.53 -27.45
N ARG A 14 -7.33 -23.21 -27.43
CA ARG A 14 -7.88 -22.45 -26.29
C ARG A 14 -9.27 -22.92 -25.82
N LEU A 15 -10.04 -23.57 -26.69
CA LEU A 15 -11.38 -24.10 -26.40
C LEU A 15 -11.35 -25.58 -25.96
N GLY A 16 -10.16 -26.15 -25.74
CA GLY A 16 -9.99 -27.57 -25.39
C GLY A 16 -10.09 -28.55 -26.55
N ASN A 17 -10.28 -28.07 -27.79
CA ASN A 17 -10.39 -28.94 -28.95
C ASN A 17 -9.01 -29.46 -29.38
N GLN A 18 -8.95 -30.76 -29.67
CA GLN A 18 -7.74 -31.43 -30.16
C GLN A 18 -7.45 -31.06 -31.62
N ASN A 19 -6.20 -30.74 -31.90
CA ASN A 19 -5.62 -30.53 -33.22
C ASN A 19 -4.51 -31.55 -33.47
N LEU A 20 -4.23 -31.81 -34.74
CA LEU A 20 -3.12 -32.64 -35.20
C LEU A 20 -2.13 -31.74 -35.93
N VAL A 21 -0.84 -31.93 -35.66
CA VAL A 21 0.26 -31.25 -36.34
C VAL A 21 1.07 -32.30 -37.09
N HIS A 22 1.27 -32.10 -38.38
CA HIS A 22 2.07 -32.96 -39.25
C HIS A 22 2.82 -32.09 -40.26
N ASN A 23 4.13 -32.32 -40.45
CA ASN A 23 4.98 -31.58 -41.39
C ASN A 23 4.84 -30.05 -41.32
N ASN A 24 4.76 -29.49 -40.11
CA ASN A 24 4.56 -28.05 -39.87
C ASN A 24 3.20 -27.47 -40.33
N TYR A 25 2.20 -28.32 -40.54
CA TYR A 25 0.83 -27.92 -40.83
C TYR A 25 -0.12 -28.33 -39.71
N LYS A 26 -1.06 -27.46 -39.37
CA LYS A 26 -2.09 -27.70 -38.36
C LYS A 26 -3.37 -28.21 -38.99
N PHE A 27 -3.94 -29.26 -38.40
CA PHE A 27 -5.20 -29.87 -38.80
C PHE A 27 -6.19 -29.84 -37.64
N GLN A 28 -7.44 -29.52 -37.96
CA GLN A 28 -8.57 -29.53 -37.05
C GLN A 28 -9.50 -30.71 -37.36
N ILE A 29 -10.26 -31.15 -36.37
CA ILE A 29 -11.19 -32.27 -36.53
C ILE A 29 -12.31 -31.87 -37.48
N LYS A 30 -12.50 -32.68 -38.54
CA LYS A 30 -13.66 -32.61 -39.43
C LYS A 30 -14.80 -33.49 -38.91
N SER A 31 -14.49 -34.72 -38.47
CA SER A 31 -15.47 -35.65 -37.92
C SER A 31 -14.79 -36.79 -37.15
N ARG A 32 -15.54 -37.43 -36.25
CA ARG A 32 -15.16 -38.65 -35.54
C ARG A 32 -16.16 -39.77 -35.85
N ARG A 33 -15.68 -40.99 -36.07
CA ARG A 33 -16.50 -42.20 -36.30
C ARG A 33 -15.86 -43.38 -35.55
N GLY A 34 -16.33 -43.62 -34.33
CA GLY A 34 -15.67 -44.56 -33.40
C GLY A 34 -14.20 -44.15 -33.20
N ASP A 35 -13.29 -45.09 -33.41
CA ASP A 35 -11.84 -44.90 -33.27
C ASP A 35 -11.18 -44.17 -34.44
N ARG A 36 -11.94 -43.82 -35.48
CA ARG A 36 -11.45 -43.06 -36.64
C ARG A 36 -11.71 -41.58 -36.47
N CYS A 37 -10.65 -40.77 -36.62
CA CYS A 37 -10.74 -39.32 -36.70
C CYS A 37 -10.34 -38.85 -38.09
N TYR A 38 -11.17 -37.97 -38.67
CA TYR A 38 -10.92 -37.32 -39.94
C TYR A 38 -10.55 -35.87 -39.67
N TRP A 39 -9.41 -35.45 -40.19
CA TRP A 39 -8.79 -34.16 -39.96
C TRP A 39 -8.71 -33.39 -41.28
N LYS A 40 -8.98 -32.10 -41.23
CA LYS A 40 -8.80 -31.17 -42.36
C LYS A 40 -7.82 -30.08 -41.95
N CYS A 41 -7.06 -29.55 -42.91
CA CYS A 41 -6.18 -28.43 -42.62
C CYS A 41 -6.98 -27.27 -42.00
N SER A 42 -6.36 -26.59 -41.03
CA SER A 42 -6.96 -25.46 -40.31
C SER A 42 -7.11 -24.22 -41.20
N THR A 43 -6.27 -24.07 -42.22
CA THR A 43 -6.33 -22.98 -43.19
C THR A 43 -7.55 -23.12 -44.09
N ARG A 44 -8.31 -22.02 -44.23
CA ARG A 44 -9.52 -21.98 -45.06
C ARG A 44 -9.17 -22.29 -46.52
N ASN A 45 -9.99 -23.10 -47.18
CA ASN A 45 -9.83 -23.52 -48.58
C ASN A 45 -8.56 -24.33 -48.89
N CYS A 46 -7.90 -24.91 -47.89
CA CYS A 46 -6.82 -25.87 -48.11
C CYS A 46 -7.39 -27.30 -48.28
N PRO A 47 -6.99 -28.06 -49.31
CA PRO A 47 -7.54 -29.39 -49.58
C PRO A 47 -6.92 -30.51 -48.72
N ALA A 48 -5.80 -30.25 -48.05
CA ALA A 48 -5.07 -31.26 -47.28
C ALA A 48 -5.91 -31.89 -46.14
N THR A 49 -5.81 -33.22 -46.01
CA THR A 49 -6.53 -34.01 -45.02
C THR A 49 -5.65 -35.09 -44.40
N VAL A 50 -5.94 -35.45 -43.16
CA VAL A 50 -5.30 -36.57 -42.46
C VAL A 50 -6.41 -37.44 -41.88
N ASN A 51 -6.24 -38.76 -41.89
CA ASN A 51 -7.11 -39.69 -41.19
C ASN A 51 -6.29 -40.45 -40.16
N THR A 52 -6.79 -40.56 -38.93
CA THR A 52 -6.18 -41.40 -37.91
C THR A 52 -7.14 -42.49 -37.44
N HIS A 53 -6.60 -43.63 -37.04
CA HIS A 53 -7.30 -44.71 -36.35
C HIS A 53 -6.55 -44.99 -35.04
N ASN A 54 -7.20 -44.88 -33.89
CA ASN A 54 -6.52 -44.96 -32.59
C ASN A 54 -5.30 -44.03 -32.50
N ASN A 55 -5.45 -42.80 -32.97
CA ASN A 55 -4.37 -41.79 -33.06
C ASN A 55 -3.18 -42.17 -33.97
N ILE A 56 -3.25 -43.25 -34.74
CA ILE A 56 -2.22 -43.64 -35.72
C ILE A 56 -2.65 -43.15 -37.11
N PRO A 57 -1.79 -42.45 -37.88
CA PRO A 57 -2.10 -42.04 -39.25
C PRO A 57 -2.40 -43.26 -40.14
N THR A 58 -3.55 -43.21 -40.81
CA THR A 58 -3.99 -44.23 -41.79
C THR A 58 -4.04 -43.69 -43.21
N LYS A 59 -4.17 -42.37 -43.37
CA LYS A 59 -4.06 -41.66 -44.65
C LYS A 59 -3.55 -40.24 -44.38
N VAL A 60 -2.58 -39.79 -45.17
CA VAL A 60 -2.08 -38.41 -45.14
C VAL A 60 -2.12 -37.88 -46.57
N ASP A 61 -2.83 -36.78 -46.79
CA ASP A 61 -2.83 -36.02 -48.04
C ASP A 61 -2.12 -34.68 -47.79
N ALA A 62 -0.92 -34.55 -48.34
CA ALA A 62 0.00 -33.44 -48.10
C ALA A 62 -0.13 -32.31 -49.14
N ASN A 63 -1.20 -32.26 -49.93
CA ASN A 63 -1.43 -31.21 -50.92
C ASN A 63 -1.89 -29.91 -50.24
N HIS A 64 -0.93 -29.12 -49.77
CA HIS A 64 -1.18 -27.77 -49.24
C HIS A 64 -1.05 -26.72 -50.35
N ASN A 65 -1.96 -25.74 -50.34
CA ASN A 65 -1.93 -24.58 -51.25
C ASN A 65 -1.47 -23.29 -50.53
N HIS A 66 -0.79 -23.44 -49.39
CA HIS A 66 -0.31 -22.34 -48.56
C HIS A 66 1.03 -22.72 -47.90
N PRO A 67 1.85 -21.73 -47.49
CA PRO A 67 3.06 -21.99 -46.74
C PRO A 67 2.77 -22.66 -45.39
N SER A 68 3.76 -23.36 -44.86
CA SER A 68 3.66 -24.03 -43.56
C SER A 68 3.59 -23.04 -42.40
N ASP A 69 2.94 -23.44 -41.31
CA ASP A 69 2.82 -22.66 -40.07
C ASP A 69 4.06 -22.81 -39.17
N ARG A 70 5.23 -23.15 -39.73
CA ARG A 70 6.45 -23.52 -39.01
C ARG A 70 6.79 -22.53 -37.88
N MET A 71 6.80 -21.23 -38.18
CA MET A 71 7.14 -20.21 -37.18
C MET A 71 6.11 -20.14 -36.07
N GLN A 72 4.82 -20.13 -36.42
CA GLN A 72 3.75 -20.11 -35.42
C GLN A 72 3.77 -21.36 -34.53
N LEU A 73 4.08 -22.53 -35.08
CA LEU A 73 4.21 -23.76 -34.30
C LEU A 73 5.40 -23.72 -33.33
N ARG A 74 6.52 -23.10 -33.73
CA ARG A 74 7.67 -22.87 -32.83
C ARG A 74 7.33 -21.89 -31.71
N VAL A 75 6.62 -20.80 -32.02
CA VAL A 75 6.10 -19.86 -31.01
C VAL A 75 5.15 -20.57 -30.04
N ASP A 76 4.21 -21.35 -30.57
CA ASP A 76 3.27 -22.13 -29.77
C ASP A 76 4.02 -23.09 -28.83
N ASP A 77 5.10 -23.73 -29.28
CA ASP A 77 5.91 -24.64 -28.46
C ASP A 77 6.63 -23.90 -27.30
N VAL A 78 7.18 -22.71 -27.57
CA VAL A 78 7.78 -21.85 -26.52
C VAL A 78 6.72 -21.45 -25.49
N LEU A 79 5.55 -20.99 -25.95
CA LEU A 79 4.45 -20.62 -25.05
C LEU A 79 3.94 -21.81 -24.24
N GLN A 80 3.91 -23.02 -24.81
CA GLN A 80 3.54 -24.22 -24.07
C GLN A 80 4.56 -24.57 -22.99
N ARG A 81 5.87 -24.41 -23.26
CA ARG A 81 6.89 -24.56 -22.20
C ARG A 81 6.69 -23.55 -21.08
N MET A 82 6.52 -22.26 -21.41
CA MET A 82 6.25 -21.22 -20.41
C MET A 82 5.02 -21.58 -19.55
N LYS A 83 3.93 -22.04 -20.17
CA LYS A 83 2.72 -22.48 -19.46
C LYS A 83 2.94 -23.69 -18.56
N SER A 84 3.72 -24.68 -18.99
CA SER A 84 4.05 -25.82 -18.14
C SER A 84 4.82 -25.34 -16.92
N ARG A 85 5.86 -24.53 -17.11
CA ARG A 85 6.63 -23.95 -16.00
C ARG A 85 5.77 -23.09 -15.06
N CYS A 86 4.79 -22.37 -15.60
CA CYS A 86 3.84 -21.61 -14.75
C CYS A 86 3.00 -22.51 -13.83
N LYS A 87 2.76 -23.77 -14.23
CA LYS A 87 2.07 -24.78 -13.42
C LYS A 87 3.00 -25.48 -12.44
N ASP A 88 4.20 -25.82 -12.92
CA ASP A 88 5.09 -26.74 -12.23
C ASP A 88 6.06 -26.02 -11.27
N GLU A 89 6.23 -24.70 -11.42
CA GLU A 89 7.17 -23.89 -10.65
C GLU A 89 6.48 -22.72 -9.93
N LEU A 90 7.00 -22.37 -8.74
CA LEU A 90 6.57 -21.21 -7.96
C LEU A 90 7.28 -19.90 -8.35
N THR A 91 8.29 -19.98 -9.23
CA THR A 91 9.03 -18.84 -9.78
C THR A 91 8.07 -17.77 -10.31
N ALA A 92 8.40 -16.49 -10.13
CA ALA A 92 7.59 -15.39 -10.64
C ALA A 92 7.38 -15.53 -12.16
N ILE A 93 6.15 -15.39 -12.63
CA ILE A 93 5.80 -15.57 -14.06
C ILE A 93 6.63 -14.65 -14.99
N PRO A 94 6.88 -13.37 -14.66
CA PRO A 94 7.78 -12.54 -15.46
C PRO A 94 9.19 -13.14 -15.61
N THR A 95 9.72 -13.75 -14.54
CA THR A 95 11.03 -14.42 -14.55
C THR A 95 11.02 -15.66 -15.43
N ILE A 96 9.98 -16.50 -15.35
CA ILE A 96 9.82 -17.67 -16.25
C ILE A 96 9.83 -17.22 -17.71
N TYR A 97 9.11 -16.14 -18.03
CA TYR A 97 9.05 -15.59 -19.38
C TYR A 97 10.43 -15.13 -19.86
N GLU A 98 11.14 -14.34 -19.05
CA GLU A 98 12.46 -13.82 -19.40
C GLU A 98 13.50 -14.93 -19.55
N GLU A 99 13.53 -15.91 -18.62
CA GLU A 99 14.43 -17.05 -18.71
C GLU A 99 14.20 -17.89 -19.97
N GLU A 100 12.95 -18.10 -20.39
CA GLU A 100 12.68 -18.81 -21.64
C GLU A 100 13.16 -18.02 -22.87
N LEU A 101 13.11 -16.69 -22.85
CA LEU A 101 13.69 -15.87 -23.92
C LEU A 101 15.22 -15.90 -23.91
N VAL A 102 15.85 -15.82 -22.73
CA VAL A 102 17.31 -15.93 -22.58
C VAL A 102 17.80 -17.27 -23.10
N LYS A 103 17.13 -18.39 -22.76
CA LYS A 103 17.45 -19.73 -23.30
C LYS A 103 17.38 -19.83 -24.83
N LEU A 104 16.60 -18.98 -25.49
CA LEU A 104 16.55 -18.92 -26.96
C LEU A 104 17.70 -18.07 -27.51
N ARG A 105 18.06 -16.99 -26.82
CA ARG A 105 19.17 -16.10 -27.19
C ARG A 105 20.55 -16.73 -26.98
N ASP A 106 20.68 -17.60 -25.98
CA ASP A 106 21.93 -18.30 -25.66
C ASP A 106 22.24 -19.47 -26.61
N ARG A 107 21.31 -19.81 -27.51
CA ARG A 107 21.53 -20.79 -28.59
C ARG A 107 22.22 -20.13 -29.78
N GLU A 108 22.60 -20.93 -30.78
CA GLU A 108 23.14 -20.40 -32.04
C GLU A 108 22.20 -19.35 -32.64
N TRP A 109 22.67 -18.09 -32.62
CA TRP A 109 21.90 -16.95 -33.07
C TRP A 109 21.92 -16.84 -34.60
N ASN A 110 20.90 -17.41 -35.22
CA ASN A 110 20.68 -17.38 -36.67
C ASN A 110 19.36 -16.67 -37.02
N ASP A 111 19.14 -16.41 -38.31
CA ASP A 111 17.94 -15.73 -38.81
C ASP A 111 16.63 -16.41 -38.37
N ASP A 112 16.60 -17.75 -38.29
CA ASP A 112 15.43 -18.52 -37.83
C ASP A 112 15.16 -18.34 -36.33
N THR A 113 16.20 -18.09 -35.52
CA THR A 113 16.07 -17.79 -34.09
C THR A 113 15.70 -16.33 -33.86
N HIS A 114 16.27 -15.42 -34.64
CA HIS A 114 15.89 -14.00 -34.66
C HIS A 114 14.39 -13.86 -34.96
N GLN A 115 13.93 -14.44 -36.08
CA GLN A 115 12.52 -14.43 -36.46
C GLN A 115 11.64 -15.08 -35.39
N LEU A 116 12.09 -16.17 -34.74
CA LEU A 116 11.31 -16.78 -33.67
C LEU A 116 11.09 -15.81 -32.51
N VAL A 117 12.15 -15.15 -32.02
CA VAL A 117 12.07 -14.21 -30.90
C VAL A 117 11.18 -13.02 -31.23
N GLU A 118 11.25 -12.50 -32.45
CA GLU A 118 10.37 -11.41 -32.92
C GLU A 118 8.89 -11.81 -32.98
N HIS A 119 8.59 -13.08 -33.27
CA HIS A 119 7.22 -13.58 -33.35
C HIS A 119 6.68 -14.08 -31.99
N ILE A 120 7.50 -14.15 -30.94
CA ILE A 120 7.01 -14.44 -29.59
C ILE A 120 6.23 -13.20 -29.09
N PRO A 121 4.98 -13.38 -28.62
CA PRO A 121 4.21 -12.26 -28.10
C PRO A 121 4.89 -11.68 -26.87
N THR A 122 4.79 -10.36 -26.69
CA THR A 122 5.29 -9.69 -25.49
C THR A 122 4.67 -10.28 -24.21
N PHE A 123 5.38 -10.16 -23.09
CA PHE A 123 4.88 -10.59 -21.78
C PHE A 123 3.47 -10.06 -21.51
N TYR A 124 3.22 -8.76 -21.74
CA TYR A 124 1.91 -8.14 -21.52
C TYR A 124 0.82 -8.73 -22.41
N SER A 125 1.14 -9.10 -23.66
CA SER A 125 0.18 -9.72 -24.59
C SER A 125 -0.20 -11.15 -24.19
N CYS A 126 0.66 -11.87 -23.48
CA CYS A 126 0.39 -13.23 -23.02
C CYS A 126 0.22 -13.37 -21.49
N LYS A 127 0.30 -12.28 -20.71
CA LYS A 127 0.33 -12.36 -19.23
C LYS A 127 -0.87 -13.14 -18.71
N ASP A 128 -2.08 -12.77 -19.13
CA ASP A 128 -3.31 -13.35 -18.59
C ASP A 128 -3.36 -14.85 -18.90
N GLN A 129 -2.87 -15.24 -20.08
CA GLN A 129 -2.77 -16.63 -20.45
C GLN A 129 -1.83 -17.42 -19.52
N LEU A 130 -0.69 -16.84 -19.13
CA LEU A 130 0.28 -17.47 -18.22
C LEU A 130 -0.24 -17.53 -16.79
N TYR A 131 -0.77 -16.41 -16.26
CA TYR A 131 -1.36 -16.35 -14.92
C TYR A 131 -2.56 -17.29 -14.78
N ASN A 132 -3.41 -17.38 -15.82
CA ASN A 132 -4.55 -18.30 -15.82
C ASN A 132 -4.12 -19.77 -15.76
N GLU A 133 -2.99 -20.16 -16.36
CA GLU A 133 -2.52 -21.54 -16.21
C GLU A 133 -2.12 -21.88 -14.78
N ARG A 134 -1.51 -20.92 -14.05
CA ARG A 134 -1.18 -21.09 -12.63
C ARG A 134 -2.44 -21.09 -11.76
N HIS A 135 -3.38 -20.18 -12.00
CA HIS A 135 -4.65 -20.10 -11.28
C HIS A 135 -5.48 -21.38 -11.35
N LYS A 136 -5.35 -22.20 -12.40
CA LYS A 136 -6.04 -23.50 -12.50
C LYS A 136 -5.66 -24.50 -11.39
N LEU A 137 -4.51 -24.30 -10.76
CA LEU A 137 -4.00 -25.16 -9.67
C LEU A 137 -4.24 -24.56 -8.29
N ILE A 138 -4.58 -23.27 -8.21
CA ILE A 138 -4.83 -22.59 -6.94
C ILE A 138 -6.29 -22.87 -6.53
N PRO A 139 -6.55 -23.30 -5.29
CA PRO A 139 -7.90 -23.42 -4.76
C PRO A 139 -8.69 -22.11 -4.91
N ALA A 140 -10.01 -22.21 -5.01
CA ALA A 140 -10.86 -21.02 -4.98
C ALA A 140 -10.61 -20.22 -3.69
N LEU A 141 -10.59 -18.90 -3.80
CA LEU A 141 -10.38 -18.05 -2.62
C LEU A 141 -11.51 -18.30 -1.60
N PRO A 142 -11.16 -18.51 -0.32
CA PRO A 142 -12.15 -18.70 0.74
C PRO A 142 -12.99 -17.43 0.93
N THR A 143 -14.26 -17.61 1.30
CA THR A 143 -15.20 -16.51 1.52
C THR A 143 -15.50 -16.26 3.00
N THR A 144 -15.26 -17.26 3.84
CA THR A 144 -15.41 -17.23 5.30
C THR A 144 -14.16 -17.80 5.96
N VAL A 145 -13.96 -17.52 7.26
CA VAL A 145 -12.78 -18.03 8.00
C VAL A 145 -12.84 -19.56 8.13
N GLU A 146 -14.04 -20.11 8.14
CA GLU A 146 -14.35 -21.54 8.20
C GLU A 146 -13.98 -22.26 6.89
N ASP A 147 -14.02 -21.57 5.75
CA ASP A 147 -13.63 -22.14 4.45
C ASP A 147 -12.11 -22.31 4.31
N ILE A 148 -11.31 -21.67 5.18
CA ILE A 148 -9.85 -21.68 5.06
C ILE A 148 -9.32 -23.07 5.41
N THR A 149 -8.69 -23.71 4.43
CA THR A 149 -7.98 -24.98 4.62
C THR A 149 -6.55 -24.80 4.15
N VAL A 150 -5.59 -25.06 5.04
CA VAL A 150 -4.16 -24.96 4.74
C VAL A 150 -3.53 -26.33 5.00
N ASP A 151 -3.43 -27.14 3.95
CA ASP A 151 -2.99 -28.53 4.00
C ASP A 151 -2.05 -28.89 2.84
N GLY A 152 -1.42 -30.07 2.93
CA GLY A 152 -0.55 -30.60 1.89
C GLY A 152 0.61 -29.64 1.53
N GLU A 153 0.75 -29.37 0.24
CA GLU A 153 1.78 -28.45 -0.29
C GLU A 153 1.61 -27.01 0.20
N TRP A 154 0.39 -26.60 0.58
CA TRP A 154 0.10 -25.24 1.06
C TRP A 154 0.53 -25.00 2.51
N ALA A 155 0.78 -26.07 3.27
CA ALA A 155 1.29 -26.01 4.64
C ALA A 155 2.82 -26.16 4.72
N GLN A 156 3.52 -26.27 3.58
CA GLN A 156 4.94 -26.59 3.48
C GLN A 156 5.75 -25.52 2.73
N THR A 157 7.06 -25.51 2.94
CA THR A 157 8.00 -24.75 2.10
C THR A 157 8.18 -25.44 0.74
N THR A 158 8.84 -24.74 -0.20
CA THR A 158 9.20 -25.31 -1.52
C THR A 158 10.14 -26.52 -1.43
N THR A 159 10.79 -26.72 -0.29
CA THR A 159 11.65 -27.88 0.01
C THR A 159 10.92 -28.97 0.80
N GLY A 160 9.60 -28.85 0.97
CA GLY A 160 8.75 -29.82 1.67
C GLY A 160 8.86 -29.77 3.20
N GLN A 161 9.46 -28.72 3.78
CA GLN A 161 9.53 -28.57 5.23
C GLN A 161 8.20 -28.02 5.77
N PRO A 162 7.77 -28.42 6.98
CA PRO A 162 6.60 -27.81 7.62
C PRO A 162 6.78 -26.29 7.73
N PHE A 163 5.75 -25.55 7.31
CA PHE A 163 5.73 -24.10 7.34
C PHE A 163 4.56 -23.54 8.15
N LEU A 164 3.37 -24.13 8.06
CA LEU A 164 2.28 -23.85 9.01
C LEU A 164 2.59 -24.55 10.34
N LEU A 165 2.93 -23.77 11.36
CA LEU A 165 3.30 -24.29 12.68
C LEU A 165 2.12 -24.39 13.64
N ALA A 166 1.16 -23.48 13.52
CA ALA A 166 -0.05 -23.49 14.32
C ALA A 166 -1.24 -23.01 13.51
N ASP A 167 -2.37 -23.68 13.76
CA ASP A 167 -3.69 -23.30 13.32
C ASP A 167 -4.63 -23.64 14.48
N ASP A 168 -5.05 -22.62 15.22
CA ASP A 168 -5.81 -22.85 16.45
C ASP A 168 -7.28 -23.23 16.18
N ASN A 169 -7.76 -23.02 14.94
CA ASN A 169 -9.11 -23.27 14.48
C ASN A 169 -10.22 -22.77 15.44
N THR A 170 -9.96 -21.67 16.15
CA THR A 170 -10.88 -21.09 17.13
C THR A 170 -11.68 -19.92 16.57
N ASN A 171 -12.64 -19.41 17.36
CA ASN A 171 -13.30 -18.14 17.08
C ASN A 171 -12.25 -17.03 17.18
N GLY A 172 -11.89 -16.42 16.06
CA GLY A 172 -10.70 -15.58 15.97
C GLY A 172 -9.44 -16.35 15.56
N ARG A 173 -9.59 -17.27 14.60
CA ARG A 173 -8.59 -18.23 14.13
C ARG A 173 -7.21 -17.60 13.87
N MET A 174 -6.19 -18.16 14.50
CA MET A 174 -4.81 -17.75 14.32
C MET A 174 -4.03 -18.78 13.49
N LEU A 175 -3.44 -18.32 12.39
CA LEU A 175 -2.47 -19.09 11.61
C LEU A 175 -1.07 -18.57 11.87
N VAL A 176 -0.13 -19.49 12.11
CA VAL A 176 1.28 -19.18 12.36
C VAL A 176 2.14 -19.88 11.34
N PHE A 177 2.98 -19.10 10.65
CA PHE A 177 3.90 -19.57 9.64
C PHE A 177 5.35 -19.24 10.02
N SER A 178 6.19 -20.28 10.06
CA SER A 178 7.64 -20.17 10.25
C SER A 178 8.29 -21.52 9.95
N THR A 179 9.62 -21.57 9.93
CA THR A 179 10.39 -22.82 9.85
C THR A 179 11.15 -23.03 11.14
N GLN A 180 11.57 -24.27 11.41
CA GLN A 180 12.40 -24.56 12.58
C GLN A 180 13.71 -23.74 12.60
N GLU A 181 14.31 -23.54 11.42
CA GLU A 181 15.50 -22.70 11.24
C GLU A 181 15.22 -21.23 11.57
N ASN A 182 14.12 -20.67 11.07
CA ASN A 182 13.71 -19.31 11.38
C ASN A 182 13.47 -19.12 12.89
N LEU A 183 12.89 -20.12 13.56
CA LEU A 183 12.71 -20.09 15.02
C LEU A 183 14.05 -20.11 15.76
N TYR A 184 15.05 -20.86 15.28
CA TYR A 184 16.40 -20.82 15.86
C TYR A 184 17.04 -19.44 15.71
N HIS A 185 16.93 -18.82 14.53
CA HIS A 185 17.41 -17.46 14.32
C HIS A 185 16.68 -16.44 15.19
N LEU A 186 15.36 -16.59 15.35
CA LEU A 186 14.56 -15.71 16.20
C LEU A 186 14.94 -15.87 17.68
N ALA A 187 15.18 -17.11 18.14
CA ALA A 187 15.60 -17.41 19.51
C ALA A 187 17.04 -16.95 19.81
N ALA A 188 17.92 -16.95 18.80
CA ALA A 188 19.31 -16.50 18.92
C ALA A 188 19.48 -14.99 18.73
N ALA A 189 18.45 -14.27 18.28
CA ALA A 189 18.53 -12.85 17.99
C ALA A 189 18.60 -12.01 19.27
N ASP A 190 19.57 -11.08 19.33
CA ASP A 190 19.66 -10.10 20.43
C ASP A 190 18.49 -9.11 20.43
N THR A 191 17.99 -8.78 19.23
CA THR A 191 16.90 -7.82 19.03
C THR A 191 15.90 -8.37 18.02
N ILE A 192 14.62 -8.34 18.38
CA ILE A 192 13.51 -8.73 17.53
C ILE A 192 12.67 -7.49 17.22
N TYR A 193 12.40 -7.28 15.93
CA TYR A 193 11.57 -6.21 15.43
C TYR A 193 10.20 -6.76 15.04
N CYS A 194 9.14 -6.20 15.59
CA CYS A 194 7.80 -6.67 15.33
C CYS A 194 7.00 -5.56 14.65
N ASP A 195 6.30 -5.90 13.57
CA ASP A 195 5.33 -4.99 12.96
C ASP A 195 4.05 -5.73 12.58
N GLY A 196 2.94 -5.03 12.76
CA GLY A 196 1.61 -5.54 12.50
C GLY A 196 0.96 -4.78 11.35
N THR A 197 0.92 -5.41 10.19
CA THR A 197 0.40 -4.80 8.97
C THR A 197 -1.09 -5.08 8.80
N PHE A 198 -1.90 -4.02 8.83
CA PHE A 198 -3.34 -4.08 8.55
C PHE A 198 -3.65 -3.92 7.06
N TYR A 199 -2.74 -3.29 6.31
CA TYR A 199 -2.95 -2.88 4.92
C TYR A 199 -2.83 -4.03 3.91
N VAL A 200 -1.91 -4.97 4.15
CA VAL A 200 -1.54 -6.08 3.25
C VAL A 200 -2.21 -7.39 3.68
N CYS A 201 -3.00 -7.35 4.75
CA CYS A 201 -3.63 -8.53 5.32
C CYS A 201 -4.75 -9.05 4.39
N PRO A 202 -4.83 -10.38 4.13
CA PRO A 202 -5.95 -10.95 3.37
C PRO A 202 -7.29 -10.59 4.03
N THR A 203 -8.34 -10.43 3.23
CA THR A 203 -9.63 -9.84 3.66
C THR A 203 -10.34 -10.58 4.80
N LEU A 204 -10.06 -11.87 4.99
CA LEU A 204 -10.61 -12.69 6.08
C LEU A 204 -9.82 -12.57 7.40
N PHE A 205 -8.64 -11.95 7.36
CA PHE A 205 -7.79 -11.72 8.52
C PHE A 205 -7.76 -10.22 8.84
N TYR A 206 -7.66 -9.88 10.12
CA TYR A 206 -7.63 -8.46 10.54
C TYR A 206 -6.24 -7.86 10.45
N GLN A 207 -5.23 -8.66 10.78
CA GLN A 207 -3.85 -8.20 10.81
C GLN A 207 -2.90 -9.34 10.47
N LEU A 208 -1.85 -9.02 9.73
CA LEU A 208 -0.68 -9.84 9.56
C LEU A 208 0.43 -9.31 10.45
N TYR A 209 0.83 -10.08 11.45
CA TYR A 209 1.89 -9.74 12.38
C TYR A 209 3.18 -10.45 11.98
N THR A 210 4.28 -9.70 11.92
CA THR A 210 5.55 -10.19 11.40
C THR A 210 6.67 -9.87 12.37
N PHE A 211 7.48 -10.87 12.68
CA PHE A 211 8.67 -10.73 13.51
C PHE A 211 9.90 -10.84 12.61
N HIS A 212 10.80 -9.90 12.77
CA HIS A 212 12.02 -9.79 12.01
C HIS A 212 13.21 -9.80 12.96
N ALA A 213 14.31 -10.39 12.50
CA ALA A 213 15.59 -10.26 13.18
C ALA A 213 16.72 -10.17 12.14
N LYS A 214 17.88 -9.68 12.58
CA LYS A 214 19.08 -9.69 11.76
C LYS A 214 19.73 -11.07 11.81
N VAL A 215 19.89 -11.68 10.64
CA VAL A 215 20.70 -12.89 10.43
C VAL A 215 21.87 -12.48 9.53
N ASP A 216 23.10 -12.65 10.02
CA ASP A 216 24.33 -12.27 9.31
C ASP A 216 24.31 -10.82 8.76
N GLY A 217 23.82 -9.88 9.58
CA GLY A 217 23.74 -8.47 9.26
C GLY A 217 22.55 -8.05 8.37
N THR A 218 21.77 -9.01 7.86
CA THR A 218 20.61 -8.76 6.99
C THR A 218 19.30 -9.00 7.75
N MET A 219 18.30 -8.14 7.56
CA MET A 219 17.01 -8.29 8.23
C MET A 219 16.13 -9.30 7.49
N PHE A 220 15.60 -10.29 8.21
CA PHE A 220 14.69 -11.29 7.65
C PHE A 220 13.38 -11.38 8.42
N PRO A 221 12.23 -11.58 7.75
CA PRO A 221 11.00 -11.99 8.41
C PRO A 221 11.11 -13.48 8.78
N LEU A 222 11.11 -13.76 10.09
CA LEU A 222 11.33 -15.11 10.60
C LEU A 222 10.02 -15.78 11.06
N PHE A 223 9.04 -15.00 11.50
CA PHE A 223 7.78 -15.51 12.03
C PHE A 223 6.63 -14.64 11.56
N ILE A 224 5.60 -15.28 11.01
CA ILE A 224 4.42 -14.61 10.47
C ILE A 224 3.19 -15.18 11.15
N MET A 225 2.31 -14.31 11.61
CA MET A 225 1.06 -14.67 12.27
C MET A 225 -0.10 -13.93 11.59
N ALA A 226 -1.08 -14.67 11.10
CA ALA A 226 -2.33 -14.12 10.58
C ALA A 226 -3.43 -14.36 11.61
N ASN A 227 -4.02 -13.28 12.12
CA ASN A 227 -5.06 -13.35 13.14
C ASN A 227 -6.42 -12.98 12.52
N ALA A 228 -7.30 -13.97 12.38
CA ALA A 228 -8.70 -13.72 12.04
C ALA A 228 -9.34 -13.14 13.29
N GLN A 229 -9.99 -11.98 13.21
CA GLN A 229 -10.49 -11.37 14.44
C GLN A 229 -11.71 -12.15 14.96
N LEU A 230 -11.75 -12.43 16.28
CA LEU A 230 -12.99 -12.20 17.04
C LEU A 230 -13.20 -10.68 16.95
N ASP A 231 -13.91 -10.22 15.91
CA ASP A 231 -14.01 -8.80 15.54
C ASP A 231 -14.64 -8.03 16.70
N ILE A 232 -13.92 -7.62 17.74
CA ILE A 232 -14.45 -6.84 18.86
C ILE A 232 -13.61 -5.60 19.02
N LYS A 233 -14.13 -4.48 18.54
CA LYS A 233 -13.51 -3.15 18.64
C LYS A 233 -14.35 -2.26 19.53
N PHE A 234 -13.71 -1.51 20.42
CA PHE A 234 -14.40 -0.51 21.21
C PHE A 234 -14.26 0.85 20.53
N THR A 235 -15.39 1.49 20.24
CA THR A 235 -15.42 2.85 19.66
C THR A 235 -16.17 3.77 20.60
N THR A 236 -15.89 5.07 20.60
CA THR A 236 -16.67 6.04 21.38
C THR A 236 -17.57 6.85 20.44
N ASN A 237 -18.82 7.05 20.81
CA ASN A 237 -19.70 7.98 20.08
C ASN A 237 -19.37 9.44 20.41
N ARG A 238 -20.06 10.39 19.73
CA ARG A 238 -19.89 11.84 19.93
C ARG A 238 -20.16 12.32 21.36
N LEU A 239 -20.91 11.55 22.14
CA LEU A 239 -21.25 11.84 23.54
C LEU A 239 -20.25 11.21 24.53
N GLY A 240 -19.18 10.57 24.05
CA GLY A 240 -18.19 9.88 24.88
C GLY A 240 -18.60 8.46 25.32
N ASN A 241 -19.78 7.97 24.91
CA ASN A 241 -20.23 6.63 25.27
C ASN A 241 -19.51 5.57 24.45
N GLN A 242 -19.02 4.53 25.12
CA GLN A 242 -18.39 3.38 24.49
C GLN A 242 -19.44 2.51 23.78
N ASN A 243 -19.12 2.13 22.55
CA ASN A 243 -19.79 1.12 21.74
C ASN A 243 -18.82 -0.04 21.52
N LEU A 244 -19.38 -1.21 21.28
CA LEU A 244 -18.68 -2.40 20.86
C LEU A 244 -19.02 -2.66 19.40
N VAL A 245 -18.06 -2.92 18.55
CA VAL A 245 -18.27 -3.32 17.16
C VAL A 245 -17.94 -4.79 17.05
N HIS A 246 -18.88 -5.61 16.56
CA HIS A 246 -18.64 -7.02 16.31
C HIS A 246 -19.21 -7.58 15.02
N ASN A 247 -18.38 -8.29 14.25
CA ASN A 247 -18.68 -8.82 12.92
C ASN A 247 -19.32 -7.77 12.01
N ASN A 248 -18.73 -6.56 11.98
CA ASN A 248 -19.28 -5.40 11.29
C ASN A 248 -20.64 -4.87 11.80
N TYR A 249 -21.05 -5.22 13.02
CA TYR A 249 -22.26 -4.69 13.65
C TYR A 249 -21.95 -3.84 14.86
N LYS A 250 -22.62 -2.69 15.00
CA LYS A 250 -22.43 -1.82 16.17
C LYS A 250 -23.35 -2.22 17.33
N PHE A 251 -22.80 -2.34 18.52
CA PHE A 251 -23.49 -2.61 19.78
C PHE A 251 -23.32 -1.44 20.74
N GLN A 252 -24.41 -1.08 21.41
CA GLN A 252 -24.44 -0.08 22.47
C GLN A 252 -24.60 -0.75 23.83
N ILE A 253 -24.10 -0.11 24.88
CA ILE A 253 -24.22 -0.62 26.25
C ILE A 253 -25.68 -0.70 26.66
N LYS A 254 -26.11 -1.90 27.07
CA LYS A 254 -27.40 -2.14 27.72
C LYS A 254 -27.29 -1.96 29.24
N SER A 255 -26.24 -2.53 29.86
CA SER A 255 -25.98 -2.39 31.30
C SER A 255 -24.53 -2.76 31.64
N ARG A 256 -24.06 -2.29 32.80
CA ARG A 256 -22.78 -2.68 33.41
C ARG A 256 -23.01 -3.26 34.81
N ARG A 257 -22.27 -4.30 35.18
CA ARG A 257 -22.28 -4.94 36.50
C ARG A 257 -20.84 -5.31 36.89
N GLY A 258 -20.17 -4.43 37.64
CA GLY A 258 -18.72 -4.52 37.84
C GLY A 258 -17.99 -4.52 36.50
N ASP A 259 -17.11 -5.48 36.31
CA ASP A 259 -16.34 -5.65 35.07
C ASP A 259 -17.11 -6.30 33.91
N ARG A 260 -18.36 -6.70 34.15
CA ARG A 260 -19.24 -7.25 33.10
C ARG A 260 -20.01 -6.15 32.41
N CYS A 261 -19.96 -6.13 31.08
CA CYS A 261 -20.76 -5.26 30.25
C CYS A 261 -21.70 -6.11 29.37
N TYR A 262 -22.97 -5.70 29.32
CA TYR A 262 -23.99 -6.30 28.46
C TYR A 262 -24.29 -5.33 27.34
N TRP A 263 -24.21 -5.81 26.12
CA TRP A 263 -24.30 -5.03 24.89
C TRP A 263 -25.49 -5.51 24.07
N LYS A 264 -26.22 -4.57 23.48
CA LYS A 264 -27.31 -4.85 22.53
C LYS A 264 -26.98 -4.19 21.21
N CYS A 265 -27.43 -4.77 20.11
CA CYS A 265 -27.26 -4.14 18.80
C CYS A 265 -27.83 -2.70 18.81
N SER A 266 -27.16 -1.80 18.09
CA SER A 266 -27.54 -0.40 17.98
C SER A 266 -28.79 -0.21 17.11
N THR A 267 -29.01 -1.13 16.17
CA THR A 267 -30.19 -1.15 15.31
C THR A 267 -31.45 -1.48 16.11
N ARG A 268 -32.49 -0.68 15.90
CA ARG A 268 -33.79 -0.87 16.58
C ARG A 268 -34.40 -2.22 16.20
N ASN A 269 -34.94 -2.94 17.18
CA ASN A 269 -35.58 -4.26 17.02
C ASN A 269 -34.66 -5.39 16.52
N CYS A 270 -33.33 -5.23 16.64
CA CYS A 270 -32.39 -6.32 16.40
C CYS A 270 -32.21 -7.16 17.68
N PRO A 271 -32.29 -8.51 17.62
CA PRO A 271 -32.18 -9.36 18.81
C PRO A 271 -30.74 -9.64 19.25
N ALA A 272 -29.74 -9.32 18.42
CA ALA A 272 -28.34 -9.63 18.69
C ALA A 272 -27.81 -8.95 19.97
N THR A 273 -27.04 -9.72 20.75
CA THR A 273 -26.43 -9.27 22.00
C THR A 273 -25.01 -9.80 22.16
N VAL A 274 -24.18 -9.03 22.89
CA VAL A 274 -22.82 -9.44 23.26
C VAL A 274 -22.66 -9.20 24.75
N ASN A 275 -21.95 -10.08 25.44
CA ASN A 275 -21.54 -9.88 26.83
C ASN A 275 -20.02 -9.86 26.89
N THR A 276 -19.45 -8.91 27.62
CA THR A 276 -18.01 -8.86 27.88
C THR A 276 -17.71 -8.88 29.36
N HIS A 277 -16.55 -9.40 29.74
CA HIS A 277 -15.94 -9.32 31.06
C HIS A 277 -14.51 -8.80 30.89
N ASN A 278 -14.13 -7.69 31.54
CA ASN A 278 -12.85 -7.03 31.28
C ASN A 278 -12.61 -6.75 29.79
N ASN A 279 -13.64 -6.30 29.07
CA ASN A 279 -13.64 -6.11 27.61
C ASN A 279 -13.44 -7.38 26.77
N ILE A 280 -13.33 -8.56 27.39
CA ILE A 280 -13.21 -9.84 26.70
C ILE A 280 -14.61 -10.43 26.48
N PRO A 281 -14.97 -10.87 25.26
CA PRO A 281 -16.27 -11.46 24.96
C PRO A 281 -16.47 -12.76 25.74
N THR A 282 -17.59 -12.88 26.45
CA THR A 282 -17.98 -14.08 27.21
C THR A 282 -19.20 -14.78 26.64
N LYS A 283 -20.02 -14.05 25.88
CA LYS A 283 -21.14 -14.58 25.10
C LYS A 283 -21.38 -13.68 23.90
N VAL A 284 -21.55 -14.28 22.72
CA VAL A 284 -21.91 -13.58 21.49
C VAL A 284 -23.16 -14.26 20.93
N ASP A 285 -24.24 -13.51 20.77
CA ASP A 285 -25.46 -13.92 20.07
C ASP A 285 -25.56 -13.09 18.78
N ALA A 286 -25.09 -13.68 17.68
CA ALA A 286 -24.92 -13.03 16.38
C ALA A 286 -26.17 -13.11 15.47
N ASN A 287 -27.36 -13.31 16.05
CA ASN A 287 -28.61 -13.34 15.29
C ASN A 287 -29.04 -11.91 14.89
N HIS A 288 -28.49 -11.41 13.78
CA HIS A 288 -28.88 -10.14 13.19
C HIS A 288 -30.02 -10.32 12.18
N ASN A 289 -31.00 -9.41 12.22
CA ASN A 289 -32.10 -9.34 11.25
C ASN A 289 -31.96 -8.17 10.26
N HIS A 290 -30.72 -7.67 10.10
CA HIS A 290 -30.40 -6.53 9.26
C HIS A 290 -29.00 -6.70 8.65
N PRO A 291 -28.71 -6.03 7.51
CA PRO A 291 -27.38 -6.02 6.93
C PRO A 291 -26.36 -5.38 7.88
N SER A 292 -25.09 -5.75 7.72
CA SER A 292 -23.98 -5.23 8.53
C SER A 292 -23.70 -3.75 8.25
N ASP A 293 -23.14 -3.06 9.24
CA ASP A 293 -22.66 -1.67 9.15
C ASP A 293 -21.27 -1.58 8.47
N ARG A 294 -20.83 -2.62 7.76
CA ARG A 294 -19.48 -2.78 7.19
C ARG A 294 -18.97 -1.52 6.49
N MET A 295 -19.76 -0.94 5.59
CA MET A 295 -19.34 0.23 4.83
C MET A 295 -19.13 1.44 5.75
N GLN A 296 -20.06 1.70 6.66
CA GLN A 296 -19.95 2.80 7.61
C GLN A 296 -18.76 2.63 8.55
N LEU A 297 -18.47 1.41 9.00
CA LEU A 297 -17.32 1.13 9.85
C LEU A 297 -15.99 1.36 9.12
N ARG A 298 -15.92 1.06 7.82
CA ARG A 298 -14.74 1.37 6.99
C ARG A 298 -14.56 2.87 6.80
N VAL A 299 -15.65 3.61 6.60
CA VAL A 299 -15.61 5.09 6.55
C VAL A 299 -15.12 5.65 7.89
N ASP A 300 -15.65 5.14 9.02
CA ASP A 300 -15.23 5.55 10.35
C ASP A 300 -13.73 5.29 10.58
N ASP A 301 -13.21 4.15 10.13
CA ASP A 301 -11.78 3.79 10.22
C ASP A 301 -10.88 4.75 9.42
N VAL A 302 -11.28 5.09 8.18
CA VAL A 302 -10.57 6.09 7.37
C VAL A 302 -10.54 7.45 8.08
N LEU A 303 -11.69 7.89 8.60
CA LEU A 303 -11.78 9.16 9.32
C LEU A 303 -10.94 9.16 10.59
N GLN A 304 -10.87 8.05 11.33
CA GLN A 304 -10.02 7.94 12.51
C GLN A 304 -8.53 8.04 12.17
N ARG A 305 -8.09 7.44 11.05
CA ARG A 305 -6.72 7.64 10.56
C ARG A 305 -6.42 9.09 10.24
N MET A 306 -7.31 9.76 9.49
CA MET A 306 -7.17 11.20 9.20
C MET A 306 -7.06 12.01 10.49
N LYS A 307 -7.90 11.72 11.49
CA LYS A 307 -7.85 12.37 12.81
C LYS A 307 -6.54 12.15 13.56
N SER A 308 -6.00 10.93 13.54
CA SER A 308 -4.69 10.64 14.16
C SER A 308 -3.60 11.46 13.48
N ARG A 309 -3.52 11.41 12.15
CA ARG A 309 -2.56 12.21 11.38
C ARG A 309 -2.70 13.71 11.64
N CYS A 310 -3.93 14.21 11.82
CA CYS A 310 -4.16 15.61 12.20
C CYS A 310 -3.55 15.98 13.55
N LYS A 311 -3.43 15.03 14.48
CA LYS A 311 -2.78 15.20 15.79
C LYS A 311 -1.27 15.07 15.70
N ASP A 312 -0.82 14.07 14.95
CA ASP A 312 0.56 13.59 15.01
C ASP A 312 1.48 14.30 14.00
N GLU A 313 0.91 14.93 12.96
CA GLU A 313 1.66 15.56 11.86
C GLU A 313 1.31 17.05 11.71
N LEU A 314 2.30 17.84 11.26
CA LEU A 314 2.13 19.25 10.91
C LEU A 314 1.63 19.48 9.48
N THR A 315 1.52 18.41 8.68
CA THR A 315 1.02 18.43 7.30
C THR A 315 -0.32 19.17 7.23
N ALA A 316 -0.53 19.97 6.18
CA ALA A 316 -1.79 20.69 6.00
C ALA A 316 -2.97 19.71 5.98
N ILE A 317 -4.04 20.00 6.75
CA ILE A 317 -5.20 19.10 6.87
C ILE A 317 -5.84 18.75 5.51
N PRO A 318 -5.99 19.68 4.54
CA PRO A 318 -6.45 19.32 3.19
C PRO A 318 -5.54 18.29 2.50
N THR A 319 -4.23 18.39 2.70
CA THR A 319 -3.24 17.43 2.14
C THR A 319 -3.36 16.06 2.79
N ILE A 320 -3.52 16.00 4.12
CA ILE A 320 -3.76 14.74 4.84
C ILE A 320 -5.01 14.04 4.28
N TYR A 321 -6.09 14.79 4.08
CA TYR A 321 -7.33 14.26 3.53
C TYR A 321 -7.13 13.67 2.13
N GLU A 322 -6.47 14.41 1.23
CA GLU A 322 -6.24 13.97 -0.15
C GLU A 322 -5.31 12.76 -0.22
N GLU A 323 -4.22 12.76 0.54
CA GLU A 323 -3.29 11.62 0.60
C GLU A 323 -3.97 10.34 1.10
N GLU A 324 -4.84 10.42 2.10
CA GLU A 324 -5.58 9.25 2.57
C GLU A 324 -6.54 8.70 1.50
N LEU A 325 -7.13 9.57 0.66
CA LEU A 325 -7.94 9.13 -0.47
C LEU A 325 -7.08 8.49 -1.57
N VAL A 326 -5.92 9.08 -1.89
CA VAL A 326 -4.97 8.51 -2.87
C VAL A 326 -4.50 7.13 -2.43
N LYS A 327 -4.15 6.94 -1.14
CA LYS A 327 -3.80 5.62 -0.58
C LYS A 327 -4.90 4.56 -0.70
N LEU A 328 -6.16 4.96 -0.83
CA LEU A 328 -7.27 4.04 -1.11
C LEU A 328 -7.37 3.74 -2.61
N ARG A 329 -7.11 4.73 -3.46
CA ARG A 329 -7.18 4.63 -4.93
C ARG A 329 -6.02 3.85 -5.55
N ASP A 330 -4.82 3.93 -4.97
CA ASP A 330 -3.61 3.26 -5.48
C ASP A 330 -3.55 1.76 -5.17
N ARG A 331 -4.57 1.20 -4.49
CA ARG A 331 -4.72 -0.25 -4.25
C ARG A 331 -5.39 -0.93 -5.45
N GLU A 332 -5.55 -2.26 -5.40
CA GLU A 332 -6.42 -2.99 -6.32
C GLU A 332 -7.81 -2.35 -6.34
N TRP A 333 -8.05 -1.53 -7.36
CA TRP A 333 -9.27 -0.80 -7.56
C TRP A 333 -10.40 -1.78 -7.91
N ASN A 334 -11.17 -2.14 -6.89
CA ASN A 334 -12.33 -3.03 -6.99
C ASN A 334 -13.62 -2.29 -6.60
N ASP A 335 -14.77 -2.87 -6.92
CA ASP A 335 -16.09 -2.27 -6.67
C ASP A 335 -16.32 -1.92 -5.19
N ASP A 336 -15.76 -2.70 -4.26
CA ASP A 336 -15.87 -2.45 -2.81
C ASP A 336 -15.05 -1.21 -2.37
N THR A 337 -13.92 -0.94 -3.03
CA THR A 337 -13.11 0.26 -2.80
C THR A 337 -13.74 1.48 -3.46
N HIS A 338 -14.36 1.32 -4.63
CA HIS A 338 -15.15 2.37 -5.27
C HIS A 338 -16.29 2.83 -4.35
N GLN A 339 -17.09 1.88 -3.86
CA GLN A 339 -18.18 2.18 -2.93
C GLN A 339 -17.66 2.83 -1.65
N LEU A 340 -16.53 2.39 -1.10
CA LEU A 340 -15.96 3.03 0.09
C LEU A 340 -15.65 4.51 -0.15
N VAL A 341 -14.96 4.85 -1.24
CA VAL A 341 -14.59 6.24 -1.54
C VAL A 341 -15.81 7.12 -1.72
N GLU A 342 -16.88 6.61 -2.35
CA GLU A 342 -18.15 7.33 -2.49
C GLU A 342 -18.85 7.60 -1.15
N HIS A 343 -18.66 6.73 -0.15
CA HIS A 343 -19.26 6.89 1.17
C HIS A 343 -18.40 7.72 2.13
N ILE A 344 -17.15 8.05 1.78
CA ILE A 344 -16.32 8.95 2.58
C ILE A 344 -16.89 10.37 2.46
N PRO A 345 -17.16 11.07 3.59
CA PRO A 345 -17.68 12.43 3.54
C PRO A 345 -16.65 13.37 2.91
N THR A 346 -17.13 14.35 2.15
CA THR A 346 -16.26 15.36 1.52
C THR A 346 -15.42 16.10 2.55
N PHE A 347 -14.28 16.64 2.11
CA PHE A 347 -13.42 17.46 2.97
C PHE A 347 -14.21 18.55 3.70
N TYR A 348 -15.06 19.31 3.00
CA TYR A 348 -15.86 20.36 3.62
C TYR A 348 -16.86 19.85 4.66
N SER A 349 -17.38 18.64 4.50
CA SER A 349 -18.31 18.03 5.47
C SER A 349 -17.62 17.60 6.76
N CYS A 350 -16.35 17.20 6.68
CA CYS A 350 -15.57 16.71 7.82
C CYS A 350 -14.48 17.67 8.31
N LYS A 351 -14.25 18.82 7.66
CA LYS A 351 -13.12 19.73 7.96
C LYS A 351 -13.11 20.14 9.42
N ASP A 352 -14.23 20.58 9.98
CA ASP A 352 -14.27 21.10 11.34
C ASP A 352 -13.91 20.01 12.35
N GLN A 353 -14.33 18.77 12.08
CA GLN A 353 -13.95 17.63 12.90
C GLN A 353 -12.43 17.39 12.87
N LEU A 354 -11.79 17.50 11.70
CA LEU A 354 -10.34 17.31 11.55
C LEU A 354 -9.54 18.46 12.20
N TYR A 355 -9.91 19.71 11.94
CA TYR A 355 -9.30 20.89 12.57
C TYR A 355 -9.45 20.85 14.09
N ASN A 356 -10.62 20.46 14.60
CA ASN A 356 -10.85 20.33 16.04
C ASN A 356 -9.94 19.28 16.68
N GLU A 357 -9.66 18.14 16.02
CA GLU A 357 -8.71 17.16 16.57
C GLU A 357 -7.30 17.73 16.70
N ARG A 358 -6.84 18.52 15.71
CA ARG A 358 -5.55 19.21 15.79
C ARG A 358 -5.55 20.26 16.91
N HIS A 359 -6.63 21.04 17.04
CA HIS A 359 -6.76 22.06 18.08
C HIS A 359 -6.76 21.49 19.51
N LYS A 360 -7.11 20.22 19.73
CA LYS A 360 -7.07 19.60 21.08
C LYS A 360 -5.66 19.58 21.69
N LEU A 361 -4.62 19.64 20.86
CA LEU A 361 -3.22 19.64 21.30
C LEU A 361 -2.62 21.05 21.34
N ILE A 362 -3.33 22.04 20.81
CA ILE A 362 -2.87 23.43 20.84
C ILE A 362 -3.25 24.02 22.19
N PRO A 363 -2.31 24.66 22.91
CA PRO A 363 -2.62 25.40 24.13
C PRO A 363 -3.75 26.40 23.92
N ALA A 364 -4.50 26.69 24.99
CA ALA A 364 -5.49 27.75 24.94
C ALA A 364 -4.85 29.07 24.49
N LEU A 365 -5.54 29.81 23.61
CA LEU A 365 -5.02 31.10 23.15
C LEU A 365 -4.81 32.03 24.36
N PRO A 366 -3.65 32.69 24.45
CA PRO A 366 -3.40 33.65 25.52
C PRO A 366 -4.41 34.80 25.44
N THR A 367 -4.83 35.30 26.60
CA THR A 367 -5.79 36.42 26.71
C THR A 367 -5.11 37.75 26.99
N THR A 368 -3.90 37.71 27.55
CA THR A 368 -3.05 38.87 27.82
C THR A 368 -1.66 38.64 27.24
N VAL A 369 -0.88 39.71 27.07
CA VAL A 369 0.49 39.63 26.55
C VAL A 369 1.40 38.89 27.54
N GLU A 370 1.08 38.98 28.84
CA GLU A 370 1.76 38.31 29.94
C GLU A 370 1.53 36.79 29.93
N ASP A 371 0.38 36.31 29.43
CA ASP A 371 0.07 34.88 29.32
C ASP A 371 0.86 34.18 28.20
N ILE A 372 1.49 34.93 27.30
CA ILE A 372 2.21 34.36 26.16
C ILE A 372 3.46 33.64 26.69
N THR A 373 3.56 32.34 26.44
CA THR A 373 4.76 31.54 26.71
C THR A 373 5.13 30.83 25.42
N VAL A 374 6.38 31.00 24.98
CA VAL A 374 6.90 30.37 23.75
C VAL A 374 8.20 29.65 24.13
N ASP A 375 8.08 28.36 24.44
CA ASP A 375 9.15 27.51 24.93
C ASP A 375 9.14 26.12 24.29
N GLY A 376 10.20 25.34 24.53
CA GLY A 376 10.32 23.97 24.04
C GLY A 376 10.18 23.85 22.51
N GLU A 377 9.31 22.94 22.07
CA GLU A 377 9.00 22.70 20.65
C GLU A 377 8.37 23.92 19.96
N TRP A 378 7.67 24.79 20.71
CA TRP A 378 7.01 25.98 20.18
C TRP A 378 7.98 27.13 19.87
N ALA A 379 9.20 27.05 20.39
CA ALA A 379 10.29 28.00 20.11
C ALA A 379 11.26 27.50 19.01
N GLN A 380 10.98 26.35 18.39
CA GLN A 380 11.87 25.67 17.44
C GLN A 380 11.21 25.45 16.06
N THR A 381 12.03 25.22 15.04
CA THR A 381 11.59 24.74 13.72
C THR A 381 11.22 23.26 13.78
N THR A 382 10.60 22.74 12.72
CA THR A 382 10.32 21.30 12.55
C THR A 382 11.58 20.42 12.51
N THR A 383 12.75 21.03 12.30
CA THR A 383 14.06 20.38 12.32
C THR A 383 14.80 20.58 13.67
N GLY A 384 14.12 21.14 14.68
CA GLY A 384 14.67 21.38 16.02
C GLY A 384 15.61 22.58 16.13
N GLN A 385 15.69 23.44 15.10
CA GLN A 385 16.52 24.65 15.15
C GLN A 385 15.83 25.74 15.97
N PRO A 386 16.56 26.57 16.74
CA PRO A 386 15.97 27.73 17.41
C PRO A 386 15.26 28.65 16.40
N PHE A 387 14.03 29.05 16.73
CA PHE A 387 13.20 29.89 15.86
C PHE A 387 12.71 31.17 16.55
N LEU A 388 12.40 31.13 17.85
CA LEU A 388 12.24 32.35 18.64
C LEU A 388 13.62 32.90 19.01
N LEU A 389 14.04 33.99 18.38
CA LEU A 389 15.36 34.60 18.60
C LEU A 389 15.35 35.65 19.70
N ALA A 390 14.22 36.33 19.88
CA ALA A 390 14.08 37.36 20.89
C ALA A 390 12.67 37.35 21.47
N ASP A 391 12.62 37.51 22.78
CA ASP A 391 11.44 37.88 23.54
C ASP A 391 11.89 38.92 24.55
N ASP A 392 11.63 40.19 24.25
CA ASP A 392 12.17 41.27 25.08
C ASP A 392 11.47 41.39 26.44
N ASN A 393 10.33 40.70 26.63
CA ASN A 393 9.53 40.64 27.85
C ASN A 393 9.36 41.99 28.59
N THR A 394 9.30 43.10 27.83
CA THR A 394 9.19 44.46 28.38
C THR A 394 7.78 45.04 28.18
N ASN A 395 7.54 46.25 28.71
CA ASN A 395 6.31 46.99 28.45
C ASN A 395 6.26 47.42 26.97
N GLY A 396 5.58 46.62 26.15
CA GLY A 396 5.80 46.60 24.71
C GLY A 396 6.38 45.28 24.17
N ARG A 397 6.15 44.15 24.85
CA ARG A 397 6.74 42.84 24.55
C ARG A 397 6.85 42.54 23.06
N MET A 398 8.07 42.44 22.56
CA MET A 398 8.30 42.11 21.16
C MET A 398 8.83 40.68 21.02
N LEU A 399 8.16 39.90 20.18
CA LEU A 399 8.60 38.56 19.79
C LEU A 399 9.25 38.63 18.42
N VAL A 400 10.41 37.98 18.27
CA VAL A 400 11.15 37.91 17.02
C VAL A 400 11.35 36.46 16.62
N PHE A 401 10.81 36.11 15.45
CA PHE A 401 10.92 34.77 14.88
C PHE A 401 11.78 34.77 13.62
N SER A 402 12.85 33.98 13.63
CA SER A 402 13.72 33.72 12.47
C SER A 402 14.68 32.58 12.78
N THR A 403 15.41 32.09 11.77
CA THR A 403 16.52 31.14 11.96
C THR A 403 17.85 31.88 11.79
N GLN A 404 18.94 31.27 12.27
CA GLN A 404 20.28 31.82 12.06
C GLN A 404 20.62 31.92 10.55
N GLU A 405 20.18 30.94 9.76
CA GLU A 405 20.33 30.94 8.30
C GLU A 405 19.62 32.13 7.64
N ASN A 406 18.38 32.38 8.03
CA ASN A 406 17.61 33.53 7.55
C ASN A 406 18.30 34.86 7.87
N LEU A 407 18.86 34.99 9.08
CA LEU A 407 19.64 36.17 9.47
C LEU A 407 20.90 36.33 8.61
N TYR A 408 21.60 35.25 8.28
CA TYR A 408 22.77 35.32 7.38
C TYR A 408 22.40 35.83 6.00
N HIS A 409 21.31 35.31 5.43
CA HIS A 409 20.89 35.77 4.12
C HIS A 409 20.43 37.22 4.13
N LEU A 410 19.75 37.64 5.20
CA LEU A 410 19.35 39.04 5.38
C LEU A 410 20.57 39.95 5.57
N ALA A 411 21.62 39.49 6.26
CA ALA A 411 22.89 40.20 6.40
C ALA A 411 23.66 40.34 5.09
N ALA A 412 23.56 39.32 4.21
CA ALA A 412 24.23 39.28 2.92
C ALA A 412 23.45 39.97 1.80
N ALA A 413 22.21 40.37 2.04
CA ALA A 413 21.35 40.94 1.01
C ALA A 413 21.71 42.40 0.68
N ASP A 414 21.85 42.70 -0.61
CA ASP A 414 22.06 44.08 -1.10
C ASP A 414 20.82 44.96 -0.89
N THR A 415 19.64 44.36 -0.83
CA THR A 415 18.37 45.07 -0.65
C THR A 415 17.42 44.26 0.21
N ILE A 416 16.89 44.91 1.25
CA ILE A 416 15.91 44.34 2.17
C ILE A 416 14.60 45.11 1.99
N TYR A 417 13.53 44.37 1.72
CA TYR A 417 12.16 44.88 1.70
C TYR A 417 11.52 44.60 3.05
N CYS A 418 10.75 45.55 3.56
CA CYS A 418 10.05 45.38 4.81
C CYS A 418 8.63 45.94 4.71
N ASP A 419 7.67 45.20 5.27
CA ASP A 419 6.28 45.64 5.32
C ASP A 419 5.61 45.20 6.62
N GLY A 420 4.73 46.06 7.10
CA GLY A 420 3.98 45.85 8.33
C GLY A 420 2.51 45.61 8.04
N THR A 421 2.01 44.41 8.33
CA THR A 421 0.62 44.02 8.16
C THR A 421 -0.15 44.13 9.48
N PHE A 422 -1.30 44.79 9.45
CA PHE A 422 -2.19 44.95 10.62
C PHE A 422 -3.35 43.96 10.62
N TYR A 423 -3.88 43.62 9.44
CA TYR A 423 -5.09 42.81 9.28
C TYR A 423 -4.92 41.34 9.72
N VAL A 424 -3.71 40.80 9.54
CA VAL A 424 -3.37 39.39 9.84
C VAL A 424 -2.62 39.27 11.18
N CYS A 425 -2.50 40.37 11.93
CA CYS A 425 -1.78 40.38 13.20
C CYS A 425 -2.61 39.67 14.29
N PRO A 426 -2.01 38.81 15.14
CA PRO A 426 -2.71 38.24 16.28
C PRO A 426 -3.26 39.34 17.20
N THR A 427 -4.43 39.11 17.81
CA THR A 427 -5.20 40.14 18.53
C THR A 427 -4.48 40.82 19.69
N LEU A 428 -3.51 40.13 20.30
CA LEU A 428 -2.68 40.69 21.37
C LEU A 428 -1.54 41.58 20.86
N PHE A 429 -1.31 41.60 19.55
CA PHE A 429 -0.27 42.40 18.91
C PHE A 429 -0.89 43.46 18.01
N TYR A 430 -0.23 44.62 17.94
CA TYR A 430 -0.68 45.76 17.14
C TYR A 430 -0.32 45.61 15.65
N GLN A 431 0.85 45.03 15.37
CA GLN A 431 1.37 44.92 14.01
C GLN A 431 2.24 43.67 13.87
N LEU A 432 2.13 43.01 12.72
CA LEU A 432 3.03 41.98 12.25
C LEU A 432 4.01 42.62 11.27
N TYR A 433 5.29 42.67 11.59
CA TYR A 433 6.30 43.29 10.74
C TYR A 433 7.18 42.22 10.10
N THR A 434 7.24 42.23 8.77
CA THR A 434 7.94 41.23 7.97
C THR A 434 9.11 41.83 7.21
N PHE A 435 10.22 41.08 7.11
CA PHE A 435 11.33 41.43 6.24
C PHE A 435 11.56 40.34 5.19
N HIS A 436 11.89 40.80 3.99
CA HIS A 436 12.12 40.00 2.80
C HIS A 436 13.44 40.43 2.18
N ALA A 437 14.23 39.46 1.77
CA ALA A 437 15.47 39.68 1.05
C ALA A 437 15.43 38.89 -0.26
N LYS A 438 16.06 39.44 -1.31
CA LYS A 438 16.21 38.75 -2.58
C LYS A 438 17.57 38.08 -2.63
N VAL A 439 17.58 36.75 -2.77
CA VAL A 439 18.81 35.94 -2.91
C VAL A 439 18.70 35.18 -4.23
N ASP A 440 19.71 35.32 -5.09
CA ASP A 440 19.83 34.62 -6.39
C ASP A 440 18.59 34.67 -7.29
N GLY A 441 17.87 35.80 -7.30
CA GLY A 441 16.69 36.00 -8.15
C GLY A 441 15.36 35.64 -7.49
N THR A 442 15.37 34.94 -6.35
CA THR A 442 14.16 34.50 -5.63
C THR A 442 13.91 35.37 -4.39
N MET A 443 12.64 35.73 -4.17
CA MET A 443 12.19 36.45 -2.98
C MET A 443 11.91 35.47 -1.86
N PHE A 444 12.52 35.67 -0.69
CA PHE A 444 12.29 34.82 0.46
C PHE A 444 11.78 35.62 1.68
N HIS A 445 10.84 35.02 2.43
CA HIS A 445 10.16 35.58 3.59
C HIS A 445 10.84 35.12 4.88
N TRP A 446 11.54 36.00 5.62
CA TRP A 446 12.55 35.49 6.56
C TRP A 446 12.57 36.07 7.97
N PHE A 447 11.73 37.04 8.30
CA PHE A 447 11.69 37.59 9.65
C PHE A 447 10.30 38.08 9.99
N THR A 448 9.81 37.76 11.19
CA THR A 448 8.54 38.27 11.72
C THR A 448 8.77 38.83 13.11
N ALA A 449 8.45 40.11 13.32
CA ALA A 449 8.38 40.72 14.64
C ALA A 449 6.96 41.20 14.94
N SER A 450 6.46 40.92 16.15
CA SER A 450 5.13 41.37 16.59
C SER A 450 5.25 42.21 17.86
N TYR A 451 4.60 43.38 17.88
CA TYR A 451 4.66 44.35 18.99
C TYR A 451 3.25 44.80 19.44
N PRO A 452 2.93 44.90 20.74
CA PRO A 452 1.57 45.08 21.25
C PRO A 452 1.05 46.53 21.38
N VAL A 453 1.90 47.57 21.31
CA VAL A 453 1.47 48.97 21.59
C VAL A 453 1.82 49.95 20.47
N LYS A 454 0.91 50.87 20.13
CA LYS A 454 1.14 51.94 19.14
C LYS A 454 1.96 53.08 19.76
N ILE A 455 3.28 53.12 19.47
CA ILE A 455 4.14 54.29 19.77
C ILE A 455 4.81 54.76 18.48
N SER A 456 4.92 56.08 18.29
CA SER A 456 5.60 56.76 17.17
C SER A 456 7.10 56.43 16.99
N ARG A 457 7.64 55.49 17.78
CA ARG A 457 9.03 54.99 17.77
C ARG A 457 9.20 53.66 16.99
N CYS A 458 8.13 53.15 16.37
CA CYS A 458 8.01 51.78 15.84
C CYS A 458 9.10 51.39 14.81
N THR A 459 9.37 52.22 13.79
CA THR A 459 10.35 51.90 12.75
C THR A 459 11.79 51.84 13.29
N GLN A 460 12.11 52.70 14.25
CA GLN A 460 13.46 52.78 14.81
C GLN A 460 13.80 51.58 15.70
N GLY A 461 12.80 51.04 16.41
CA GLY A 461 12.93 49.79 17.17
C GLY A 461 13.26 48.62 16.25
N TYR A 462 12.44 48.37 15.22
CA TYR A 462 12.67 47.29 14.26
C TYR A 462 14.04 47.39 13.56
N LEU A 463 14.46 48.59 13.16
CA LEU A 463 15.77 48.81 12.54
C LEU A 463 16.95 48.62 13.53
N LEU A 464 16.77 48.95 14.81
CA LEU A 464 17.78 48.71 15.83
C LEU A 464 17.98 47.22 16.09
N LEU A 465 16.90 46.45 16.14
CA LEU A 465 16.93 45.00 16.31
C LEU A 465 17.54 44.32 15.09
N LEU A 466 17.15 44.74 13.89
CA LEU A 466 17.77 44.26 12.66
C LEU A 466 19.28 44.50 12.70
N LYS A 467 19.73 45.69 13.12
CA LYS A 467 21.16 45.97 13.30
C LYS A 467 21.82 45.06 14.34
N ILE A 468 21.21 44.83 15.50
CA ILE A 468 21.78 43.99 16.56
C ILE A 468 21.92 42.54 16.08
N TYR A 469 20.87 41.96 15.53
CA TYR A 469 20.86 40.54 15.12
C TYR A 469 21.69 40.29 13.85
N VAL A 470 21.65 41.22 12.89
CA VAL A 470 22.51 41.16 11.69
C VAL A 470 23.98 41.34 12.08
N ALA A 471 24.33 42.32 12.93
CA ALA A 471 25.73 42.54 13.34
C ALA A 471 26.30 41.41 14.21
N ASN A 472 25.48 40.79 15.07
CA ASN A 472 25.93 39.63 15.84
C ASN A 472 26.13 38.39 14.96
N SER A 473 25.39 38.26 13.85
CA SER A 473 25.56 37.14 12.91
C SER A 473 26.88 37.21 12.12
N THR A 474 27.40 38.41 11.81
CA THR A 474 28.70 38.56 11.12
C THR A 474 29.91 38.25 12.02
N SER A 475 29.77 38.30 13.34
CA SER A 475 30.85 38.02 14.30
C SER A 475 31.24 36.54 14.44
N TYR A 476 30.34 35.62 14.08
CA TYR A 476 30.58 34.16 14.10
C TYR A 476 31.48 33.67 12.95
N PHE A 477 31.82 34.56 12.01
CA PHE A 477 32.51 34.23 10.77
C PHE A 477 34.05 34.31 10.83
N ASN A 478 34.61 34.71 11.99
CA ASN A 478 36.07 34.66 12.20
C ASN A 478 36.58 33.27 12.61
N GLN A 479 35.76 32.22 12.53
CA GLN A 479 36.24 30.83 12.60
C GLN A 479 36.34 30.23 11.18
N PRO A 480 37.46 29.58 10.83
CA PRO A 480 37.72 29.13 9.48
C PRO A 480 36.70 28.08 9.05
N ARG A 481 36.05 28.31 7.90
CA ARG A 481 35.17 27.33 7.24
C ARG A 481 35.95 26.04 6.99
N CYS A 482 35.52 24.95 7.62
CA CYS A 482 35.94 23.62 7.21
C CYS A 482 35.39 23.38 5.80
N SER A 483 36.27 23.21 4.83
CA SER A 483 35.94 22.86 3.45
C SER A 483 35.44 21.42 3.42
N SER A 484 34.13 21.23 3.37
CA SER A 484 33.52 19.96 2.94
C SER A 484 32.85 20.18 1.58
N THR A 485 33.60 19.89 0.53
CA THR A 485 33.09 19.59 -0.80
C THR A 485 32.17 18.37 -0.71
N MET A 486 30.87 18.56 -0.93
CA MET A 486 29.97 17.45 -1.25
C MET A 486 30.16 17.09 -2.73
N LYS A 487 30.49 15.82 -2.97
CA LYS A 487 30.22 15.12 -4.23
C LYS A 487 28.83 14.52 -4.17
#